data_AF-A0AB39VGR3-F1
#
_entry.id   AF-A0AB39VGR3-F1
#
_cell.length_a   1.000
_cell.length_b   1.000
_cell.length_c   1.000
_cell.angle_alpha   90.00
_cell.angle_beta   90.00
_cell.angle_gamma   90.00
#
_symmetry.space_group_name_H-M   'P 1'
#
loop_
_entity.id
_entity.type
_entity.pdbx_description
1 polymer ?
#
loop_
_entity_poly.entity_id
_entity_poly.type
_entity_poly.pdbx_seq_one_letter_code
_entity_poly.pdbx_strand_id
1 'polypeptide(L)'
;MKKEIKEKVMKIMDLALEINSREKNTIFVEFSGHTNEICVHAYESGWEHWIKTEEGRKKMNESYLYLDKDDCVEKLNNLIKKLKEMKG
;
A
#
# COMPACT_ATOMS: atom_id res chain seq x y z
N MET A 1 -12.15 -14.97 7.32
CA MET A 1 -12.05 -13.66 6.61
C MET A 1 -13.28 -13.45 5.76
N LYS A 2 -13.91 -12.27 5.82
CA LYS A 2 -15.08 -11.94 4.98
C LYS A 2 -14.66 -11.83 3.50
N LYS A 3 -15.51 -12.28 2.57
CA LYS A 3 -15.23 -12.22 1.11
C LYS A 3 -14.85 -10.82 0.65
N GLU A 4 -15.58 -9.82 1.13
CA GLU A 4 -15.32 -8.40 0.81
C GLU A 4 -13.91 -7.94 1.23
N ILE A 5 -13.42 -8.36 2.41
CA ILE A 5 -12.07 -8.00 2.89
C ILE A 5 -11.02 -8.58 1.94
N LYS A 6 -11.17 -9.87 1.56
CA LYS A 6 -10.27 -10.53 0.61
C LYS A 6 -10.22 -9.80 -0.72
N GLU A 7 -11.38 -9.43 -1.28
CA GLU A 7 -11.46 -8.71 -2.56
C GLU A 7 -10.75 -7.35 -2.50
N LYS A 8 -10.88 -6.63 -1.39
CA LYS A 8 -10.18 -5.35 -1.20
C LYS A 8 -8.67 -5.51 -1.05
N VAL A 9 -8.21 -6.53 -0.33
CA VAL A 9 -6.76 -6.85 -0.23
C VAL A 9 -6.19 -7.16 -1.60
N MET A 10 -6.88 -7.98 -2.41
CA MET A 10 -6.45 -8.26 -3.78
C MET A 10 -6.44 -6.99 -4.63
N LYS A 11 -7.44 -6.11 -4.47
CA LYS A 11 -7.47 -4.83 -5.20
C LYS A 11 -6.30 -3.90 -4.84
N ILE A 12 -5.85 -3.92 -3.58
CA ILE A 12 -4.65 -3.19 -3.14
C ILE A 12 -3.40 -3.74 -3.83
N MET A 13 -3.27 -5.07 -3.91
CA MET A 13 -2.15 -5.72 -4.61
C MET A 13 -2.15 -5.36 -6.10
N ASP A 14 -3.30 -5.41 -6.77
CA ASP A 14 -3.43 -5.01 -8.17
C ASP A 14 -2.97 -3.55 -8.39
N LEU A 15 -3.41 -2.64 -7.53
CA LEU A 15 -3.01 -1.23 -7.60
C LEU A 15 -1.52 -1.05 -7.37
N ALA A 16 -0.93 -1.77 -6.42
CA ALA A 16 0.51 -1.72 -6.16
C ALA A 16 1.31 -2.17 -7.39
N LEU A 17 0.91 -3.25 -8.06
CA LEU A 17 1.53 -3.71 -9.30
C LEU A 17 1.44 -2.66 -10.42
N GLU A 18 0.26 -2.07 -10.61
CA GLU A 18 0.07 -1.02 -11.61
C GLU A 18 0.91 0.23 -11.33
N ILE A 19 0.94 0.71 -10.08
CA ILE A 19 1.70 1.89 -9.68
C ILE A 19 3.20 1.64 -9.86
N ASN A 20 3.69 0.49 -9.39
CA ASN A 20 5.11 0.15 -9.43
C ASN A 20 5.62 -0.08 -10.86
N SER A 21 4.74 -0.42 -11.82
CA SER A 21 5.12 -0.53 -13.23
C SER A 21 5.46 0.82 -13.89
N ARG A 22 5.09 1.94 -13.25
CA ARG A 22 5.36 3.29 -13.73
C ARG A 22 6.49 3.85 -12.87
N GLU A 23 7.63 4.19 -13.46
CA GLU A 23 8.87 4.65 -12.78
C GLU A 23 8.72 5.98 -12.00
N LYS A 24 7.83 6.05 -11.00
CA LYS A 24 7.56 7.28 -10.23
C LYS A 24 7.42 7.04 -8.74
N ASN A 25 6.59 6.08 -8.32
CA ASN A 25 6.37 5.77 -6.91
C ASN A 25 6.63 4.28 -6.68
N THR A 26 7.08 3.91 -5.47
CA THR A 26 7.15 2.51 -5.06
C THR A 26 6.21 2.24 -3.89
N ILE A 27 5.36 1.23 -4.08
CA ILE A 27 4.41 0.70 -3.11
C ILE A 27 4.90 -0.66 -2.64
N PHE A 28 5.04 -0.83 -1.34
CA PHE A 28 5.23 -2.13 -0.70
C PHE A 28 3.91 -2.57 -0.07
N VAL A 29 3.56 -3.84 -0.23
CA VAL A 29 2.39 -4.45 0.41
C VAL A 29 2.87 -5.70 1.15
N GLU A 30 2.70 -5.70 2.46
CA GLU A 30 3.18 -6.76 3.35
C GLU A 30 1.98 -7.39 4.07
N PHE A 31 2.01 -8.71 4.26
CA PHE A 31 1.01 -9.43 5.04
C PHE A 31 1.67 -10.10 6.26
N SER A 32 1.23 -9.69 7.44
CA SER A 32 1.66 -10.22 8.73
C SER A 32 0.66 -11.24 9.24
N GLY A 33 0.91 -12.52 8.96
CA GLY A 33 -0.01 -13.61 9.33
C GLY A 33 -0.23 -13.77 10.85
N HIS A 34 0.78 -13.41 11.66
CA HIS A 34 0.69 -13.51 13.13
C HIS A 34 -0.26 -12.49 13.77
N THR A 35 -0.46 -11.33 13.12
CA THR A 35 -1.40 -10.27 13.54
C THR A 35 -2.61 -10.15 12.64
N ASN A 36 -2.71 -10.98 11.59
CA ASN A 36 -3.73 -10.90 10.54
C ASN A 36 -3.87 -9.47 9.98
N GLU A 37 -2.74 -8.90 9.59
CA GLU A 37 -2.61 -7.50 9.21
C GLU A 37 -2.02 -7.36 7.80
N ILE A 38 -2.43 -6.32 7.07
CA ILE A 38 -1.66 -5.81 5.94
C ILE A 38 -0.99 -4.49 6.30
N CYS A 39 0.24 -4.30 5.85
CA CYS A 39 0.92 -3.02 5.87
C CYS A 39 1.17 -2.54 4.43
N VAL A 40 0.90 -1.26 4.16
CA VAL A 40 1.23 -0.64 2.88
C VAL A 40 2.12 0.56 3.09
N HIS A 41 3.30 0.54 2.46
CA HIS A 41 4.24 1.65 2.46
C HIS A 41 4.31 2.28 1.07
N ALA A 42 4.25 3.61 0.99
CA ALA A 42 4.41 4.35 -0.25
C ALA A 42 5.64 5.27 -0.17
N TYR A 43 6.51 5.21 -1.18
CA TYR A 43 7.73 6.01 -1.28
C TYR A 43 7.76 6.82 -2.58
N GLU A 44 8.18 8.08 -2.45
CA GLU A 44 8.38 8.99 -3.58
C GLU A 44 9.65 8.62 -4.34
N SER A 45 9.62 8.72 -5.68
CA SER A 45 10.77 8.45 -6.57
C SER A 45 11.36 7.04 -6.42
N GLY A 46 10.57 6.14 -5.84
CA GLY A 46 10.83 4.72 -5.70
C GLY A 46 12.15 4.33 -5.05
N TRP A 47 12.72 3.21 -5.49
CA TRP A 47 14.01 2.74 -5.00
C TRP A 47 15.17 3.60 -5.51
N GLU A 48 15.02 4.38 -6.56
CA GLU A 48 16.14 5.17 -7.08
C GLU A 48 16.33 6.51 -6.37
N HIS A 49 15.39 6.94 -5.52
CA HIS A 49 15.49 8.20 -4.79
C HIS A 49 16.83 8.31 -4.05
N TRP A 50 17.18 7.29 -3.26
CA TRP A 50 18.43 7.27 -2.49
C TRP A 50 19.69 7.22 -3.37
N ILE A 51 19.59 6.64 -4.57
CA ILE A 51 20.70 6.59 -5.54
C ILE A 51 20.97 7.99 -6.09
N LYS A 52 19.92 8.80 -6.27
CA LYS A 52 20.00 10.10 -6.92
C LYS A 52 20.29 11.25 -5.97
N THR A 53 19.88 11.15 -4.70
CA THR A 53 19.93 12.30 -3.76
C THR A 53 20.91 12.14 -2.61
N GLU A 54 21.50 10.95 -2.41
CA GLU A 54 22.23 10.58 -1.17
C GLU A 54 21.38 10.70 0.12
N GLU A 55 20.10 11.07 0.00
CA GLU A 55 19.13 11.11 1.08
C GLU A 55 18.43 9.74 1.19
N GLY A 56 18.00 9.38 2.41
CA GLY A 56 17.18 8.19 2.61
C GLY A 56 15.88 8.24 1.80
N ARG A 57 15.23 7.10 1.61
CA ARG A 57 13.93 7.04 0.91
C ARG A 57 12.92 7.97 1.55
N LYS A 58 12.25 8.79 0.74
CA LYS A 58 11.20 9.69 1.23
C LYS A 58 9.86 8.97 1.29
N LYS A 59 9.45 8.64 2.52
CA LYS A 59 8.18 7.96 2.81
C LYS A 59 7.02 8.94 2.70
N MET A 60 6.04 8.63 1.86
CA MET A 60 4.83 9.43 1.65
C MET A 60 3.67 8.97 2.53
N ASN A 61 3.51 7.66 2.66
CA ASN A 61 2.39 7.09 3.41
C ASN A 61 2.76 5.75 4.04
N GLU A 62 2.06 5.43 5.11
CA GLU A 62 2.05 4.12 5.76
C GLU A 62 0.67 3.83 6.30
N SER A 63 0.21 2.61 6.10
CA SER A 63 -1.09 2.16 6.57
C SER A 63 -0.99 0.74 7.10
N TYR A 64 -1.21 0.60 8.41
CA TYR A 64 -1.30 -0.66 9.14
C TYR A 64 -2.78 -1.03 9.34
N LEU A 65 -3.20 -2.18 8.83
CA LEU A 65 -4.60 -2.59 8.75
C LEU A 65 -4.81 -4.02 9.23
N TYR A 66 -5.34 -4.15 10.44
CA TYR A 66 -5.80 -5.41 11.00
C TYR A 66 -7.08 -5.87 10.30
N LEU A 67 -7.06 -7.06 9.72
CA LEU A 67 -8.12 -7.60 8.86
C LEU A 67 -9.29 -8.22 9.64
N ASP A 68 -9.20 -8.26 10.97
CA ASP A 68 -10.20 -8.79 11.90
C ASP A 68 -10.93 -7.71 12.71
N LYS A 69 -10.57 -6.43 12.52
CA LYS A 69 -11.25 -5.30 13.18
C LYS A 69 -12.50 -4.87 12.43
N ASP A 70 -13.48 -4.35 13.16
CA ASP A 70 -14.78 -3.94 12.60
C ASP A 70 -14.65 -2.77 11.61
N ASP A 71 -13.68 -1.88 11.83
CA ASP A 71 -13.40 -0.73 10.97
C ASP A 71 -12.53 -1.05 9.74
N CYS A 72 -12.15 -2.32 9.57
CA CYS A 72 -11.24 -2.77 8.52
C CYS A 72 -11.75 -2.39 7.11
N VAL A 73 -13.04 -2.60 6.85
CA VAL A 73 -13.66 -2.33 5.53
C VAL A 73 -13.53 -0.85 5.13
N GLU A 74 -13.79 0.06 6.06
CA GLU A 74 -13.65 1.50 5.84
C GLU A 74 -12.20 1.88 5.58
N LYS A 75 -11.28 1.38 6.41
CA LYS A 75 -9.86 1.68 6.27
C LYS A 75 -9.27 1.14 4.97
N LEU A 76 -9.69 -0.06 4.53
CA LEU A 76 -9.33 -0.62 3.23
C LEU A 76 -9.84 0.25 2.07
N ASN A 77 -11.08 0.75 2.15
CA ASN A 77 -11.63 1.67 1.15
C ASN A 77 -10.81 2.97 1.07
N ASN A 78 -10.44 3.53 2.23
CA ASN A 78 -9.62 4.75 2.31
C ASN A 78 -8.22 4.54 1.71
N LEU A 79 -7.59 3.39 1.98
CA LEU A 79 -6.31 3.03 1.37
C LEU A 79 -6.42 2.87 -0.16
N ILE A 80 -7.46 2.17 -0.64
CA ILE A 80 -7.71 2.03 -2.08
C ILE A 80 -7.88 3.40 -2.74
N LYS A 81 -8.58 4.35 -2.10
CA LYS A 81 -8.75 5.72 -2.62
C LYS A 81 -7.39 6.42 -2.76
N LYS A 82 -6.55 6.39 -1.73
CA LYS A 82 -5.20 6.98 -1.75
C LYS A 82 -4.31 6.37 -2.85
N LEU A 83 -4.33 5.04 -3.00
CA LEU A 83 -3.55 4.37 -4.04
C LEU A 83 -4.03 4.76 -5.45
N LYS A 84 -5.34 4.94 -5.66
CA LYS A 84 -5.87 5.46 -6.93
C LYS A 84 -5.40 6.89 -7.20
N GLU A 85 -5.36 7.76 -6.20
CA GLU A 85 -4.83 9.12 -6.34
C GLU A 85 -3.33 9.11 -6.70
N MET A 86 -2.55 8.18 -6.14
CA MET A 86 -1.12 8.00 -6.46
C MET A 86 -0.87 7.42 -7.85
N LYS A 87 -1.82 6.66 -8.39
CA LYS A 87 -1.73 6.08 -9.74
C LYS A 87 -1.75 7.16 -10.84
N GLY A 88 -2.39 8.31 -10.57
CA GLY A 88 -2.69 9.35 -11.56
C GLY A 88 -4.02 9.12 -12.25
#